data_AF-A0A8T1T5L9-F1
#
_entry.id   AF-A0A8T1T5L9-F1
#
_cell.length_a   1.000
_cell.length_b   1.000
_cell.length_c   1.000
_cell.angle_alpha   90.00
_cell.angle_beta   90.00
_cell.angle_gamma   90.00
#
_symmetry.space_group_name_H-M   'P 1'
#
loop_
_entity.id
_entity.type
_entity.pdbx_description
1 polymer ?
#
loop_
_entity_poly.entity_id
_entity_poly.type
_entity_poly.pdbx_seq_one_letter_code
_entity_poly.pdbx_strand_id
1 'polypeptide(L)'
;MELLEETEDAPKDTKKKYLQKMLHAIFFFGRIHKTPIEPREFFPESQQDTFRRLCPAPFEQCTTHLPTKTPYSILLDYVTEVKRFTTSLELMSFLQNFNAQLWNQSPEVPHALNATEFTFTASVIACCFYGDPQGDADLHHFYGASLSCKGRHERLIMIDLSSIKTWHKAVAYAVYYGDTGPAITFPEGVWSQAFQFNVKEQKYQEKPPCEKCQQLFRNVNFQPPPDSPTKGNMWQYGNCTEVESLSKLLLGTRVVEEGVRSTRTPPLPNSYEAIERDFTHSIEAEIKARLMPR
;
A
#
# COMPACT_ATOMS: atom_id res chain seq x y z
N MET A 1 25.17 1.53 7.28
CA MET A 1 23.85 1.41 6.62
C MET A 1 22.81 1.92 7.61
N GLU A 2 22.75 3.24 7.73
CA GLU A 2 21.66 3.90 8.45
C GLU A 2 20.45 3.92 7.53
N LEU A 3 19.34 3.37 8.03
CA LEU A 3 18.05 3.30 7.35
C LEU A 3 17.34 4.67 7.38
N LEU A 4 18.11 5.75 7.17
CA LEU A 4 17.87 7.17 7.41
C LEU A 4 18.48 7.68 8.72
N GLU A 5 19.34 8.71 8.61
CA GLU A 5 19.88 9.52 9.73
C GLU A 5 18.74 10.01 10.62
N GLU A 6 17.64 10.42 10.00
CA GLU A 6 16.44 10.89 10.70
C GLU A 6 15.77 9.81 11.57
N THR A 7 16.15 8.53 11.49
CA THR A 7 15.61 7.45 12.35
C THR A 7 16.68 6.78 13.23
N GLU A 8 17.79 7.47 13.50
CA GLU A 8 18.89 6.98 14.34
C GLU A 8 18.45 6.49 15.72
N ASP A 9 17.46 7.16 16.30
CA ASP A 9 16.86 6.88 17.60
C ASP A 9 15.97 5.62 17.63
N ALA A 10 15.56 5.08 16.47
CA ALA A 10 14.68 3.93 16.44
C ALA A 10 15.35 2.65 17.02
N PRO A 11 14.59 1.81 17.75
CA PRO A 11 15.12 0.57 18.33
C PRO A 11 15.79 -0.32 17.28
N LYS A 12 16.94 -0.92 17.62
CA LYS A 12 17.71 -1.79 16.73
C LYS A 12 16.86 -2.95 16.17
N ASP A 13 16.00 -3.53 17.01
CA ASP A 13 15.12 -4.63 16.60
C ASP A 13 14.05 -4.17 15.61
N THR A 14 13.49 -2.96 15.79
CA THR A 14 12.56 -2.35 14.84
C THR A 14 13.24 -2.12 13.49
N LYS A 15 14.45 -1.54 13.48
CA LYS A 15 15.24 -1.35 12.26
C LYS A 15 15.49 -2.68 11.54
N LYS A 16 15.92 -3.71 12.28
CA LYS A 16 16.19 -5.05 11.74
C LYS A 16 14.93 -5.72 11.18
N LYS A 17 13.80 -5.62 11.88
CA LYS A 17 12.49 -6.14 11.45
C LYS A 17 12.09 -5.55 10.08
N TYR A 18 12.13 -4.23 9.94
CA TYR A 18 11.72 -3.56 8.71
C TYR A 18 12.73 -3.75 7.57
N LEU A 19 14.04 -3.75 7.87
CA LEU A 19 15.08 -4.08 6.89
C LEU A 19 14.87 -5.48 6.29
N GLN A 20 14.59 -6.49 7.11
CA GLN A 20 14.35 -7.85 6.61
C GLN A 20 13.13 -7.90 5.69
N LYS A 21 12.02 -7.27 6.08
CA LYS A 21 10.82 -7.16 5.22
C LYS A 21 11.16 -6.49 3.88
N MET A 22 11.90 -5.39 3.94
CA MET A 22 12.31 -4.61 2.77
C MET A 22 13.14 -5.45 1.80
N LEU A 23 14.20 -6.10 2.32
CA LEU A 23 15.08 -6.97 1.52
C LEU A 23 14.32 -8.15 0.91
N HIS A 24 13.41 -8.77 1.67
CA HIS A 24 12.59 -9.88 1.16
C HIS A 24 11.72 -9.42 -0.02
N ALA A 25 11.07 -8.26 0.09
CA ALA A 25 10.29 -7.70 -1.01
C ALA A 25 11.17 -7.35 -2.22
N ILE A 26 12.34 -6.72 -2.01
CA ILE A 26 13.29 -6.38 -3.09
C ILE A 26 13.75 -7.64 -3.82
N PHE A 27 14.17 -8.68 -3.09
CA PHE A 27 14.64 -9.93 -3.69
C PHE A 27 13.54 -10.65 -4.47
N PHE A 28 12.31 -10.63 -3.96
CA PHE A 28 11.17 -11.18 -4.68
C PHE A 28 10.97 -10.46 -6.02
N PHE A 29 10.92 -9.13 -6.03
CA PHE A 29 10.78 -8.36 -7.28
C PHE A 29 11.96 -8.55 -8.23
N GLY A 30 13.18 -8.67 -7.70
CA GLY A 30 14.38 -8.99 -8.46
C GLY A 30 14.26 -10.30 -9.23
N ARG A 31 13.67 -11.32 -8.60
CA ARG A 31 13.52 -12.64 -9.20
C ARG A 31 12.43 -12.75 -10.25
N ILE A 32 11.29 -12.09 -10.02
CA ILE A 32 10.20 -12.09 -11.01
C ILE A 32 10.43 -11.07 -12.12
N HIS A 33 11.56 -10.33 -12.08
CA HIS A 33 11.96 -9.44 -13.14
C HIS A 33 12.25 -10.19 -14.44
N LYS A 34 12.10 -9.50 -15.58
CA LYS A 34 12.35 -10.08 -16.92
C LYS A 34 13.75 -10.69 -17.03
N THR A 35 14.74 -10.05 -16.44
CA THR A 35 16.07 -10.62 -16.20
C THR A 35 16.17 -10.87 -14.70
N PRO A 36 16.02 -12.12 -14.23
CA PRO A 36 16.08 -12.42 -12.82
C PRO A 36 17.40 -11.98 -12.19
N ILE A 37 17.32 -11.35 -11.02
CA ILE A 37 18.46 -10.88 -10.23
C ILE A 37 18.51 -11.70 -8.94
N GLU A 38 19.61 -12.40 -8.68
CA GLU A 38 19.79 -13.13 -7.43
C GLU A 38 20.08 -12.20 -6.24
N PRO A 39 19.66 -12.56 -5.00
CA PRO A 39 19.87 -11.73 -3.81
C PRO A 39 21.28 -11.18 -3.62
N ARG A 40 22.30 -11.97 -3.98
CA ARG A 40 23.72 -11.58 -3.86
C ARG A 40 24.11 -10.47 -4.84
N GLU A 41 23.46 -10.38 -5.98
CA GLU A 41 23.77 -9.42 -7.05
C GLU A 41 23.30 -8.00 -6.71
N PHE A 42 22.44 -7.85 -5.69
CA PHE A 42 22.04 -6.54 -5.15
C PHE A 42 23.14 -5.85 -4.33
N PHE A 43 24.22 -6.57 -3.97
CA PHE A 43 25.27 -6.03 -3.11
C PHE A 43 26.65 -6.17 -3.75
N PRO A 44 27.58 -5.22 -3.48
CA PRO A 44 28.98 -5.41 -3.76
C PRO A 44 29.52 -6.68 -3.10
N GLU A 45 30.42 -7.40 -3.78
CA GLU A 45 30.96 -8.69 -3.31
C GLU A 45 31.52 -8.62 -1.88
N SER A 46 32.20 -7.53 -1.55
CA SER A 46 32.76 -7.28 -0.20
C SER A 46 31.72 -7.19 0.92
N GLN A 47 30.44 -6.99 0.60
CA GLN A 47 29.37 -6.80 1.58
C GLN A 47 28.39 -7.98 1.64
N GLN A 48 28.39 -8.90 0.68
CA GLN A 48 27.41 -9.97 0.55
C GLN A 48 27.31 -10.83 1.83
N ASP A 49 28.44 -11.30 2.35
CA ASP A 49 28.47 -12.12 3.57
C ASP A 49 27.97 -11.38 4.80
N THR A 50 28.29 -10.09 4.91
CA THR A 50 27.84 -9.24 6.01
C THR A 50 26.32 -9.11 6.01
N PHE A 51 25.72 -8.81 4.86
CA PHE A 51 24.27 -8.71 4.72
C PHE A 51 23.54 -10.01 4.99
N ARG A 52 24.09 -11.12 4.48
CA ARG A 52 23.54 -12.45 4.70
C ARG A 52 23.55 -12.84 6.19
N ARG A 53 24.61 -12.48 6.93
CA ARG A 53 24.67 -12.72 8.39
C ARG A 53 23.72 -11.82 9.18
N LEU A 54 23.57 -10.56 8.78
CA LEU A 54 22.70 -9.60 9.46
C LEU A 54 21.21 -9.92 9.27
N CYS A 55 20.83 -10.32 8.06
CA CYS A 55 19.46 -10.58 7.64
C CYS A 55 19.38 -11.88 6.84
N PRO A 56 19.53 -13.06 7.47
CA PRO A 56 19.58 -14.34 6.75
C PRO A 56 18.24 -14.71 6.11
N ALA A 57 17.13 -14.45 6.81
CA ALA A 57 15.79 -14.87 6.39
C ALA A 57 15.41 -14.40 4.95
N PRO A 58 15.62 -13.12 4.56
CA PRO A 58 15.38 -12.68 3.19
C PRO A 58 16.11 -13.50 2.11
N PHE A 59 17.35 -13.95 2.36
CA PHE A 59 18.12 -14.74 1.38
C PHE A 59 17.61 -16.17 1.27
N GLU A 60 17.10 -16.73 2.35
CA GLU A 60 16.60 -18.11 2.41
C GLU A 60 15.15 -18.22 1.93
N GLN A 61 14.35 -17.19 2.19
CA GLN A 61 12.90 -17.24 2.02
C GLN A 61 12.41 -16.63 0.70
N CYS A 62 13.25 -15.89 -0.02
CA CYS A 62 12.84 -15.21 -1.26
C CYS A 62 12.46 -16.14 -2.43
N THR A 63 12.64 -17.46 -2.32
CA THR A 63 12.09 -18.46 -3.26
C THR A 63 10.82 -19.15 -2.74
N THR A 64 10.60 -19.18 -1.43
CA THR A 64 9.58 -20.04 -0.79
C THR A 64 8.45 -19.24 -0.16
N HIS A 65 8.68 -17.96 0.13
CA HIS A 65 7.73 -17.07 0.78
C HIS A 65 7.49 -15.84 -0.08
N LEU A 66 6.22 -15.45 -0.16
CA LEU A 66 5.79 -14.26 -0.89
C LEU A 66 5.83 -13.05 0.07
N PRO A 67 6.28 -11.86 -0.39
CA PRO A 67 6.21 -10.66 0.42
C PRO A 67 4.76 -10.24 0.59
N THR A 68 4.44 -9.65 1.74
CA THR A 68 3.08 -9.17 2.03
C THR A 68 2.86 -7.71 1.58
N LYS A 69 3.93 -6.96 1.33
CA LYS A 69 3.90 -5.52 1.02
C LYS A 69 5.02 -5.15 0.05
N THR A 70 4.82 -4.05 -0.68
CA THR A 70 5.87 -3.45 -1.51
C THR A 70 6.93 -2.74 -0.65
N PRO A 71 8.15 -2.53 -1.17
CA PRO A 71 9.19 -1.79 -0.44
C PRO A 71 8.72 -0.46 0.15
N TYR A 72 8.03 0.38 -0.63
CA TYR A 72 7.58 1.68 -0.14
C TYR A 72 6.48 1.58 0.93
N SER A 73 5.58 0.59 0.82
CA SER A 73 4.58 0.32 1.86
C SER A 73 5.23 -0.12 3.18
N ILE A 74 6.31 -0.91 3.10
CA ILE A 74 7.12 -1.30 4.26
C ILE A 74 7.85 -0.10 4.87
N LEU A 75 8.40 0.81 4.05
CA LEU A 75 8.99 2.06 4.51
C LEU A 75 7.96 2.92 5.24
N LEU A 76 6.77 3.06 4.66
CA LEU A 76 5.68 3.86 5.23
C LEU A 76 5.27 3.33 6.61
N ASP A 77 5.12 2.01 6.76
CA ASP A 77 4.89 1.38 8.07
C ASP A 77 6.02 1.68 9.07
N TYR A 78 7.28 1.57 8.63
CA TYR A 78 8.43 1.83 9.49
C TYR A 78 8.44 3.26 10.04
N VAL A 79 8.28 4.25 9.16
CA VAL A 79 8.40 5.66 9.53
C VAL A 79 7.20 6.12 10.34
N THR A 80 6.00 5.59 10.08
CA THR A 80 4.81 5.87 10.88
C THR A 80 4.89 5.23 12.27
N GLU A 81 5.45 4.02 12.40
CA GLU A 81 5.70 3.36 13.69
C GLU A 81 6.72 4.12 14.54
N VAL A 82 7.82 4.59 13.92
CA VAL A 82 8.93 5.25 14.61
C VAL A 82 8.63 6.70 14.95
N LYS A 83 8.14 7.49 13.98
CA LYS A 83 7.99 8.95 14.13
C LYS A 83 6.65 9.38 14.71
N ARG A 84 5.62 8.53 14.62
CA ARG A 84 4.28 8.81 15.16
C ARG A 84 3.77 10.20 14.72
N PHE A 85 3.84 10.45 13.42
CA PHE A 85 3.40 11.72 12.84
C PHE A 85 1.98 12.08 13.30
N THR A 86 1.80 13.35 13.69
CA THR A 86 0.51 13.85 14.18
C THR A 86 -0.38 14.35 13.05
N THR A 87 0.24 14.76 11.93
CA THR A 87 -0.46 15.26 10.74
C THR A 87 0.06 14.61 9.46
N SER A 88 -0.79 14.58 8.42
CA SER A 88 -0.39 14.15 7.07
C SER A 88 0.71 15.05 6.48
N LEU A 89 0.72 16.34 6.81
CA LEU A 89 1.74 17.30 6.34
C LEU A 89 3.16 16.98 6.85
N GLU A 90 3.28 16.56 8.11
CA GLU A 90 4.57 16.14 8.68
C GLU A 90 5.11 14.92 7.94
N LEU A 91 4.26 13.91 7.73
CA LEU A 91 4.63 12.72 6.96
C LEU A 91 5.01 13.09 5.51
N MET A 92 4.22 13.93 4.83
CA MET A 92 4.52 14.32 3.44
C MET A 92 5.86 15.07 3.34
N SER A 93 6.16 15.95 4.29
CA SER A 93 7.45 16.66 4.37
C SER A 93 8.61 15.69 4.57
N PHE A 94 8.45 14.73 5.48
CA PHE A 94 9.44 13.67 5.71
C PHE A 94 9.69 12.85 4.44
N LEU A 95 8.62 12.39 3.77
CA LEU A 95 8.74 11.56 2.57
C LEU A 95 9.30 12.35 1.39
N GLN A 96 9.03 13.66 1.31
CA GLN A 96 9.67 14.54 0.33
C GLN A 96 11.19 14.59 0.54
N ASN A 97 11.65 14.81 1.77
CA ASN A 97 13.09 14.82 2.08
C ASN A 97 13.73 13.47 1.79
N PHE A 98 13.07 12.37 2.19
CA PHE A 98 13.49 11.01 1.90
C PHE A 98 13.66 10.77 0.40
N ASN A 99 12.63 11.08 -0.39
CA ASN A 99 12.65 10.87 -1.84
C ASN A 99 13.74 11.72 -2.51
N ALA A 100 13.95 12.96 -2.07
CA ALA A 100 15.01 13.83 -2.58
C ALA A 100 16.41 13.26 -2.31
N GLN A 101 16.64 12.69 -1.11
CA GLN A 101 17.91 12.03 -0.78
C GLN A 101 18.16 10.82 -1.69
N LEU A 102 17.14 9.96 -1.90
CA LEU A 102 17.26 8.84 -2.83
C LEU A 102 17.55 9.29 -4.26
N TRP A 103 16.87 10.34 -4.72
CA TRP A 103 17.05 10.85 -6.08
C TRP A 103 18.46 11.40 -6.32
N ASN A 104 19.01 12.11 -5.34
CA ASN A 104 20.36 12.68 -5.39
C ASN A 104 21.46 11.61 -5.36
N GLN A 105 21.16 10.39 -4.91
CA GLN A 105 22.09 9.26 -4.91
C GLN A 105 22.07 8.47 -6.23
N SER A 106 21.14 8.74 -7.14
CA SER A 106 21.07 8.04 -8.43
C SER A 106 22.20 8.49 -9.37
N PRO A 107 22.99 7.56 -9.93
CA PRO A 107 24.09 7.88 -10.85
C PRO A 107 23.60 8.27 -12.26
N GLU A 108 22.32 8.10 -12.58
CA GLU A 108 21.75 8.51 -13.86
C GLU A 108 21.29 9.97 -13.82
N VAL A 109 21.46 10.68 -14.95
CA VAL A 109 21.05 12.09 -15.11
C VAL A 109 19.60 12.27 -14.62
N PRO A 110 19.25 13.33 -13.86
CA PRO A 110 17.97 13.48 -13.16
C PRO A 110 16.69 13.44 -14.02
N HIS A 111 16.78 13.21 -15.33
CA HIS A 111 15.70 13.29 -16.31
C HIS A 111 15.46 11.97 -17.07
N ALA A 112 16.25 10.91 -16.82
CA ALA A 112 16.05 9.60 -17.45
C ALA A 112 15.09 8.69 -16.68
N LEU A 113 14.82 8.99 -15.41
CA LEU A 113 14.12 8.09 -14.50
C LEU A 113 12.72 8.60 -14.19
N ASN A 114 11.68 7.89 -14.62
CA ASN A 114 10.32 8.16 -14.14
C ASN A 114 10.12 7.59 -12.72
N ALA A 115 9.21 8.17 -11.92
CA ALA A 115 8.92 7.68 -10.57
C ALA A 115 8.41 6.22 -10.53
N THR A 116 8.03 5.66 -11.68
CA THR A 116 7.66 4.25 -11.87
C THR A 116 8.84 3.35 -12.27
N GLU A 117 10.02 3.91 -12.55
CA GLU A 117 11.25 3.22 -12.95
C GLU A 117 12.17 2.97 -11.77
N PHE A 118 12.18 3.85 -10.78
CA PHE A 118 12.75 3.59 -9.46
C PHE A 118 11.64 3.15 -8.51
N THR A 119 11.60 1.85 -8.20
CA THR A 119 10.57 1.16 -7.39
C THR A 119 10.53 1.54 -5.91
N PHE A 120 11.13 2.68 -5.54
CA PHE A 120 11.20 3.18 -4.16
C PHE A 120 10.55 4.55 -3.97
N THR A 121 9.63 4.95 -4.86
CA THR A 121 8.70 6.07 -4.60
C THR A 121 7.27 5.61 -4.81
N ALA A 122 6.34 6.07 -3.97
CA ALA A 122 4.92 5.87 -4.20
C ALA A 122 4.39 6.95 -5.15
N SER A 123 3.66 6.55 -6.19
CA SER A 123 2.96 7.52 -7.04
C SER A 123 1.83 8.21 -6.29
N VAL A 124 1.22 7.51 -5.33
CA VAL A 124 0.15 8.02 -4.49
C VAL A 124 0.32 7.51 -3.06
N ILE A 125 0.03 8.38 -2.09
CA ILE A 125 -0.13 8.03 -0.68
C ILE A 125 -1.53 8.46 -0.25
N ALA A 126 -2.22 7.63 0.50
CA ALA A 126 -3.49 7.99 1.12
C ALA A 126 -3.41 7.94 2.64
N CYS A 127 -4.20 8.79 3.26
CA CYS A 127 -4.41 8.88 4.69
C CYS A 127 -5.91 8.74 4.96
N CYS A 128 -6.29 7.68 5.66
CA CYS A 128 -7.67 7.46 6.08
C CYS A 128 -7.78 7.60 7.59
N PHE A 129 -8.90 8.13 8.06
CA PHE A 129 -9.19 8.24 9.49
C PHE A 129 -10.69 8.19 9.72
N TYR A 130 -11.06 7.90 10.97
CA TYR A 130 -12.44 7.93 11.43
C TYR A 130 -12.62 9.12 12.36
N GLY A 131 -13.44 10.09 11.95
CA GLY A 131 -13.91 11.15 12.81
C GLY A 131 -15.22 10.70 13.45
N ASP A 132 -15.16 10.22 14.69
CA ASP A 132 -16.34 9.80 15.44
C ASP A 132 -17.36 10.94 15.50
N PRO A 133 -18.58 10.76 14.95
CA PRO A 133 -19.63 11.76 15.02
C PRO A 133 -20.01 12.17 16.44
N GLN A 134 -19.74 11.32 17.43
CA GLN A 134 -20.00 11.60 18.86
C GLN A 134 -18.84 12.33 19.56
N GLY A 135 -17.68 12.43 18.92
CA GLY A 135 -16.54 13.23 19.38
C GLY A 135 -15.66 12.59 20.46
N ASP A 136 -15.81 11.31 20.76
CA ASP A 136 -15.12 10.65 21.88
C ASP A 136 -13.88 9.84 21.45
N ALA A 137 -13.63 9.65 20.15
CA ALA A 137 -12.51 8.85 19.67
C ALA A 137 -11.26 9.67 19.33
N ASP A 138 -10.09 9.18 19.76
CA ASP A 138 -8.79 9.69 19.30
C ASP A 138 -8.67 9.58 17.78
N LEU A 139 -8.35 10.70 17.13
CA LEU A 139 -8.19 10.78 15.69
C LEU A 139 -6.90 10.07 15.25
N HIS A 140 -7.04 8.80 14.84
CA HIS A 140 -5.91 8.01 14.35
C HIS A 140 -5.82 8.04 12.81
N HIS A 141 -4.64 8.35 12.30
CA HIS A 141 -4.36 8.40 10.87
C HIS A 141 -3.75 7.09 10.37
N PHE A 142 -4.40 6.46 9.40
CA PHE A 142 -3.97 5.23 8.76
C PHE A 142 -3.44 5.51 7.36
N TYR A 143 -2.16 5.26 7.15
CA TYR A 143 -1.51 5.56 5.87
C TYR A 143 -1.35 4.34 4.98
N GLY A 144 -1.52 4.53 3.67
CA GLY A 144 -1.31 3.53 2.63
C GLY A 144 -0.56 4.13 1.44
N ALA A 145 0.20 3.31 0.73
CA ALA A 145 0.97 3.73 -0.44
C ALA A 145 0.59 2.90 -1.67
N SER A 146 0.68 3.54 -2.84
CA SER A 146 0.56 2.86 -4.12
C SER A 146 1.49 1.66 -4.20
N LEU A 147 1.04 0.61 -4.87
CA LEU A 147 1.87 -0.55 -5.18
C LEU A 147 3.02 -0.13 -6.11
N SER A 148 4.13 0.35 -5.51
CA SER A 148 5.37 0.80 -6.15
C SER A 148 6.13 -0.35 -6.81
N CYS A 149 5.52 -0.96 -7.81
CA CYS A 149 6.10 -2.00 -8.65
C CYS A 149 5.89 -1.66 -10.13
N LYS A 150 6.92 -1.97 -10.93
CA LYS A 150 6.90 -1.79 -12.38
C LYS A 150 6.38 -3.06 -13.03
N GLY A 151 5.54 -2.90 -14.04
CA GLY A 151 4.99 -4.00 -14.82
C GLY A 151 3.58 -4.42 -14.37
N ARG A 152 2.76 -4.82 -15.34
CA ARG A 152 1.37 -5.21 -15.11
C ARG A 152 1.30 -6.55 -14.35
N HIS A 153 2.20 -7.47 -14.64
CA HIS A 153 2.19 -8.81 -14.06
C HIS A 153 2.51 -8.77 -12.57
N GLU A 154 3.61 -8.11 -12.22
CA GLU A 154 4.09 -7.89 -10.85
C GLU A 154 3.03 -7.17 -10.01
N ARG A 155 2.37 -6.16 -10.61
CA ARG A 155 1.29 -5.44 -9.94
C ARG A 155 0.07 -6.31 -9.67
N LEU A 156 -0.34 -7.16 -10.61
CA LEU A 156 -1.46 -8.10 -10.40
C LEU A 156 -1.13 -9.13 -9.33
N ILE A 157 0.10 -9.66 -9.31
CA ILE A 157 0.57 -10.53 -8.22
C ILE A 157 0.44 -9.81 -6.88
N MET A 158 0.89 -8.56 -6.78
CA MET A 158 0.79 -7.81 -5.52
C MET A 158 -0.65 -7.49 -5.11
N ILE A 159 -1.56 -7.25 -6.05
CA ILE A 159 -2.99 -7.06 -5.75
C ILE A 159 -3.59 -8.35 -5.18
N ASP A 160 -3.35 -9.47 -5.85
CA ASP A 160 -3.82 -10.79 -5.41
C ASP A 160 -3.23 -11.14 -4.03
N LEU A 161 -1.92 -10.99 -3.84
CA LEU A 161 -1.26 -11.22 -2.55
C LEU A 161 -1.77 -10.31 -1.44
N SER A 162 -1.92 -9.02 -1.72
CA SER A 162 -2.40 -8.07 -0.73
C SER A 162 -3.83 -8.42 -0.33
N SER A 163 -4.68 -8.80 -1.29
CA SER A 163 -6.07 -9.22 -1.05
C SER A 163 -6.17 -10.39 -0.07
N ILE A 164 -5.24 -11.35 -0.12
CA ILE A 164 -5.28 -12.56 0.73
C ILE A 164 -4.42 -12.48 2.00
N LYS A 165 -3.42 -11.60 2.08
CA LYS A 165 -2.45 -11.55 3.19
C LYS A 165 -2.42 -10.24 3.97
N THR A 166 -2.89 -9.13 3.39
CA THR A 166 -2.56 -7.79 3.89
C THR A 166 -3.79 -6.90 4.05
N TRP A 167 -4.64 -6.87 3.03
CA TRP A 167 -5.83 -6.04 3.02
C TRP A 167 -6.95 -6.66 3.84
N HIS A 168 -7.78 -5.78 4.38
CA HIS A 168 -8.98 -6.20 5.06
C HIS A 168 -9.93 -6.87 4.06
N LYS A 169 -10.60 -7.96 4.46
CA LYS A 169 -11.45 -8.76 3.55
C LYS A 169 -12.53 -7.94 2.86
N ALA A 170 -13.09 -6.94 3.54
CA ALA A 170 -14.08 -6.05 2.92
C ALA A 170 -13.51 -5.17 1.79
N VAL A 171 -12.29 -4.66 1.97
CA VAL A 171 -11.60 -3.89 0.94
C VAL A 171 -11.17 -4.80 -0.20
N ALA A 172 -10.61 -5.97 0.11
CA ALA A 172 -10.23 -6.97 -0.88
C ALA A 172 -11.45 -7.46 -1.70
N TYR A 173 -12.61 -7.62 -1.08
CA TYR A 173 -13.89 -7.91 -1.73
C TYR A 173 -14.27 -6.83 -2.75
N ALA A 174 -14.23 -5.55 -2.37
CA ALA A 174 -14.56 -4.44 -3.26
C ALA A 174 -13.59 -4.37 -4.44
N VAL A 175 -12.30 -4.59 -4.20
CA VAL A 175 -11.26 -4.62 -5.25
C VAL A 175 -11.48 -5.79 -6.20
N TYR A 176 -11.77 -6.99 -5.68
CA TYR A 176 -12.01 -8.18 -6.50
C TYR A 176 -13.21 -7.99 -7.44
N TYR A 177 -14.30 -7.40 -6.95
CA TYR A 177 -15.49 -7.10 -7.76
C TYR A 177 -15.40 -5.79 -8.55
N GLY A 178 -14.20 -5.20 -8.63
CA GLY A 178 -14.00 -3.83 -9.07
C GLY A 178 -14.75 -3.48 -10.35
N ASP A 179 -14.72 -4.39 -11.35
CA ASP A 179 -15.35 -4.18 -12.66
C ASP A 179 -16.69 -4.88 -12.86
N THR A 180 -17.06 -5.79 -11.98
CA THR A 180 -18.09 -6.78 -12.26
C THR A 180 -19.29 -6.71 -11.32
N GLY A 181 -19.21 -5.95 -10.23
CA GLY A 181 -20.40 -5.82 -9.39
C GLY A 181 -20.22 -5.02 -8.12
N PRO A 182 -20.33 -5.66 -6.94
CA PRO A 182 -20.60 -4.97 -5.68
C PRO A 182 -19.43 -4.14 -5.17
N ALA A 183 -19.78 -2.94 -4.71
CA ALA A 183 -18.91 -2.07 -3.93
C ALA A 183 -19.17 -2.26 -2.43
N ILE A 184 -18.44 -1.52 -1.60
CA ILE A 184 -18.71 -1.41 -0.17
C ILE A 184 -19.12 0.01 0.20
N THR A 185 -19.98 0.11 1.22
CA THR A 185 -20.42 1.34 1.85
C THR A 185 -19.88 1.37 3.27
N PHE A 186 -19.14 2.42 3.60
CA PHE A 186 -18.64 2.68 4.95
C PHE A 186 -19.72 3.33 5.82
N PRO A 187 -19.65 3.22 7.17
CA PRO A 187 -20.44 4.07 8.05
C PRO A 187 -20.03 5.55 7.93
N GLU A 188 -20.88 6.45 8.41
CA GLU A 188 -20.56 7.89 8.46
C GLU A 188 -19.31 8.16 9.30
N GLY A 189 -18.58 9.24 8.98
CA GLY A 189 -17.37 9.64 9.70
C GLY A 189 -16.07 9.08 9.13
N VAL A 190 -16.09 8.30 8.05
CA VAL A 190 -14.86 7.85 7.36
C VAL A 190 -14.36 8.92 6.39
N TRP A 191 -13.08 9.27 6.51
CA TRP A 191 -12.41 10.26 5.66
C TRP A 191 -11.23 9.64 4.92
N SER A 192 -10.92 10.19 3.75
CA SER A 192 -9.77 9.79 2.92
C SER A 192 -9.14 11.00 2.26
N GLN A 193 -7.87 11.27 2.59
CA GLN A 193 -7.05 12.28 1.93
C GLN A 193 -6.00 11.59 1.05
N ALA A 194 -5.89 11.98 -0.21
CA ALA A 194 -4.94 11.38 -1.16
C ALA A 194 -3.92 12.40 -1.65
N PHE A 195 -2.68 11.94 -1.82
CA PHE A 195 -1.57 12.75 -2.28
C PHE A 195 -0.85 12.08 -3.44
N GLN A 196 -0.72 12.77 -4.57
CA GLN A 196 0.02 12.30 -5.73
C GLN A 196 1.43 12.88 -5.74
N PHE A 197 2.42 12.05 -6.03
CA PHE A 197 3.80 12.51 -6.19
C PHE A 197 3.94 13.31 -7.50
N ASN A 198 4.36 14.57 -7.38
CA ASN A 198 4.70 15.42 -8.50
C ASN A 198 6.20 15.34 -8.75
N VAL A 199 6.60 14.71 -9.85
CA VAL A 199 8.02 14.49 -10.20
C VAL A 199 8.77 15.79 -10.49
N LYS A 200 8.09 16.82 -11.02
CA LYS A 200 8.76 18.10 -11.34
C LYS A 200 9.09 18.88 -10.08
N GLU A 201 8.15 18.89 -9.13
CA GLU A 201 8.30 19.60 -7.87
C GLU A 201 8.91 18.74 -6.75
N GLN A 202 9.13 17.45 -7.02
CA GLN A 202 9.65 16.47 -6.07
C GLN A 202 8.88 16.46 -4.75
N LYS A 203 7.55 16.60 -4.80
CA LYS A 203 6.70 16.70 -3.62
C LYS A 203 5.35 16.01 -3.82
N TYR A 204 4.74 15.61 -2.71
CA TYR A 204 3.38 15.10 -2.71
C TYR A 204 2.38 16.26 -2.70
N GLN A 205 1.40 16.22 -3.61
CA GLN A 205 0.34 17.22 -3.72
C GLN A 205 -1.01 16.54 -3.55
N GLU A 206 -1.96 17.19 -2.88
CA GLU A 206 -3.31 16.68 -2.74
C GLU A 206 -3.95 16.36 -4.09
N LYS A 207 -4.73 15.27 -4.13
CA LYS A 207 -5.40 14.80 -5.34
C LYS A 207 -6.85 14.38 -5.02
N PRO A 208 -7.84 14.81 -5.83
CA PRO A 208 -9.21 14.31 -5.70
C PRO A 208 -9.29 12.80 -5.99
N PRO A 209 -10.33 12.12 -5.48
CA PRO A 209 -10.54 10.71 -5.76
C PRO A 209 -10.87 10.47 -7.23
N CYS A 210 -10.33 9.41 -7.83
CA CYS A 210 -10.80 8.97 -9.15
C CYS A 210 -12.23 8.40 -9.05
N GLU A 211 -12.93 8.40 -10.17
CA GLU A 211 -14.30 7.87 -10.23
C GLU A 211 -14.38 6.41 -9.75
N LYS A 212 -13.37 5.59 -10.04
CA LYS A 212 -13.35 4.20 -9.56
C LYS A 212 -13.29 4.11 -8.03
N CYS A 213 -12.49 4.95 -7.36
CA CYS A 213 -12.47 5.02 -5.89
C CYS A 213 -13.86 5.37 -5.33
N GLN A 214 -14.56 6.32 -5.97
CA GLN A 214 -15.92 6.72 -5.57
C GLN A 214 -16.95 5.60 -5.82
N GLN A 215 -16.75 4.80 -6.87
CA GLN A 215 -17.62 3.66 -7.18
C GLN A 215 -17.44 2.53 -6.15
N LEU A 216 -16.19 2.19 -5.79
CA LEU A 216 -15.85 1.06 -4.92
C LEU A 216 -16.05 1.35 -3.43
N PHE A 217 -15.79 2.59 -3.00
CA PHE A 217 -15.81 2.99 -1.59
C PHE A 217 -16.84 4.08 -1.38
N ARG A 218 -18.08 3.66 -1.14
CA ARG A 218 -19.23 4.54 -0.91
C ARG A 218 -19.21 5.10 0.51
N ASN A 219 -19.77 6.30 0.65
CA ASN A 219 -19.87 7.01 1.93
C ASN A 219 -18.52 7.33 2.59
N VAL A 220 -17.48 7.49 1.77
CA VAL A 220 -16.17 8.02 2.20
C VAL A 220 -16.14 9.52 1.90
N ASN A 221 -15.77 10.31 2.90
CA ASN A 221 -15.55 11.74 2.75
C ASN A 221 -14.16 11.99 2.18
N PHE A 222 -14.08 12.16 0.86
CA PHE A 222 -12.81 12.39 0.17
C PHE A 222 -12.33 13.84 0.30
N GLN A 223 -11.03 14.01 0.52
CA GLN A 223 -10.35 15.30 0.57
C GLN A 223 -9.13 15.29 -0.38
N PRO A 224 -9.05 16.25 -1.32
CA PRO A 224 -10.09 17.19 -1.73
C PRO A 224 -11.33 16.47 -2.28
N PRO A 225 -12.49 17.14 -2.33
CA PRO A 225 -13.72 16.55 -2.84
C PRO A 225 -13.55 16.09 -4.30
N PRO A 226 -14.42 15.18 -4.78
CA PRO A 226 -14.43 14.77 -6.18
C PRO A 226 -14.49 15.95 -7.15
N ASP A 227 -13.49 16.06 -8.03
CA ASP A 227 -13.57 16.92 -9.20
C ASP A 227 -14.44 16.29 -10.29
N SER A 228 -14.94 17.10 -11.23
CA SER A 228 -15.72 16.65 -12.41
C SER A 228 -15.11 15.40 -13.07
N PRO A 229 -15.93 14.50 -13.65
CA PRO A 229 -15.46 13.18 -14.09
C PRO A 229 -14.28 13.28 -15.04
N THR A 230 -13.14 12.79 -14.59
CA THR A 230 -11.92 12.71 -15.38
C THR A 230 -12.13 11.69 -16.49
N LYS A 231 -11.96 12.12 -17.75
CA LYS A 231 -12.09 11.22 -18.90
C LYS A 231 -11.05 10.11 -18.83
N GLY A 232 -11.53 8.87 -18.73
CA GLY A 232 -10.74 7.67 -18.99
C GLY A 232 -10.15 7.02 -17.74
N ASN A 233 -10.95 6.21 -17.04
CA ASN A 233 -10.37 5.26 -16.09
C ASN A 233 -9.78 4.08 -16.86
N MET A 234 -8.45 4.02 -16.95
CA MET A 234 -7.75 2.81 -17.39
C MET A 234 -7.58 1.78 -16.26
N TRP A 235 -7.84 2.16 -15.00
CA TRP A 235 -7.52 1.34 -13.82
C TRP A 235 -8.75 0.88 -13.06
N GLN A 236 -8.83 -0.43 -12.89
CA GLN A 236 -10.01 -1.16 -12.41
C GLN A 236 -10.13 -1.23 -10.87
N TYR A 237 -9.07 -0.87 -10.16
CA TYR A 237 -8.99 -1.06 -8.70
C TYR A 237 -9.01 0.25 -7.92
N GLY A 238 -9.21 1.39 -8.60
CA GLY A 238 -8.97 2.71 -8.01
C GLY A 238 -7.47 2.98 -7.79
N ASN A 239 -7.08 4.24 -7.79
CA ASN A 239 -5.66 4.65 -7.71
C ASN A 239 -5.40 5.80 -6.73
N CYS A 240 -6.42 6.28 -6.02
CA CYS A 240 -6.33 7.50 -5.23
C CYS A 240 -6.41 7.23 -3.73
N THR A 241 -7.33 6.37 -3.32
CA THR A 241 -7.61 6.08 -1.91
C THR A 241 -6.60 5.12 -1.28
N GLU A 242 -5.67 4.56 -2.06
CA GLU A 242 -4.73 3.49 -1.69
C GLU A 242 -5.31 2.51 -0.68
N VAL A 243 -5.92 1.44 -1.20
CA VAL A 243 -6.73 0.45 -0.45
C VAL A 243 -6.09 -0.11 0.83
N GLU A 244 -4.77 -0.01 0.99
CA GLU A 244 -4.07 -0.31 2.23
C GLU A 244 -4.45 0.63 3.39
N SER A 245 -4.66 1.93 3.18
CA SER A 245 -5.06 2.89 4.21
C SER A 245 -6.45 2.56 4.78
N LEU A 246 -7.43 2.31 3.90
CA LEU A 246 -8.77 1.84 4.27
C LEU A 246 -8.72 0.48 4.97
N SER A 247 -7.87 -0.42 4.49
CA SER A 247 -7.69 -1.73 5.13
C SER A 247 -7.18 -1.58 6.56
N LYS A 248 -6.18 -0.74 6.78
CA LYS A 248 -5.64 -0.44 8.11
C LYS A 248 -6.69 0.24 9.00
N LEU A 249 -7.49 1.15 8.46
CA LEU A 249 -8.61 1.77 9.18
C LEU A 249 -9.60 0.70 9.68
N LEU A 250 -10.02 -0.24 8.83
CA LEU A 250 -10.92 -1.31 9.24
C LEU A 250 -10.30 -2.22 10.30
N LEU A 251 -9.03 -2.60 10.12
CA LEU A 251 -8.30 -3.42 11.10
C LEU A 251 -8.07 -2.71 12.44
N GLY A 252 -7.98 -1.38 12.43
CA GLY A 252 -7.69 -0.56 13.61
C GLY A 252 -8.93 0.03 14.29
N THR A 253 -10.09 0.03 13.65
CA THR A 253 -11.29 0.72 14.14
C THR A 253 -12.54 -0.16 13.99
N ARG A 254 -12.82 -0.94 15.05
CA ARG A 254 -13.89 -1.96 15.09
C ARG A 254 -15.28 -1.43 14.74
N VAL A 255 -15.66 -0.24 15.20
CA VAL A 255 -16.96 0.37 14.87
C VAL A 255 -17.11 0.62 13.36
N VAL A 256 -16.01 0.96 12.69
CA VAL A 256 -16.02 1.14 11.23
C VAL A 256 -16.17 -0.20 10.54
N GLU A 257 -15.41 -1.23 10.96
CA GLU A 257 -15.50 -2.60 10.45
C GLU A 257 -16.92 -3.17 10.55
N GLU A 258 -17.52 -3.15 11.73
CA GLU A 258 -18.88 -3.66 11.98
C GLU A 258 -19.94 -2.88 11.21
N GLY A 259 -19.66 -1.62 10.87
CA GLY A 259 -20.52 -0.74 10.08
C GLY A 259 -20.45 -0.94 8.57
N VAL A 260 -19.45 -1.65 8.03
CA VAL A 260 -19.30 -1.83 6.58
C VAL A 260 -20.45 -2.66 6.00
N ARG A 261 -20.98 -2.23 4.86
CA ARG A 261 -22.03 -2.94 4.11
C ARG A 261 -21.65 -3.13 2.64
N SER A 262 -22.16 -4.18 2.03
CA SER A 262 -22.08 -4.41 0.59
C SER A 262 -23.18 -3.64 -0.15
N THR A 263 -22.94 -3.23 -1.39
CA THR A 263 -23.99 -2.68 -2.26
C THR A 263 -24.87 -3.75 -2.92
N ARG A 264 -24.71 -5.04 -2.58
CA ARG A 264 -25.58 -6.11 -3.09
C ARG A 264 -27.04 -5.84 -2.69
N THR A 265 -27.94 -6.06 -3.64
CA THR A 265 -29.37 -5.81 -3.48
C THR A 265 -30.02 -6.90 -2.62
N PRO A 266 -30.94 -6.54 -1.70
CA PRO A 266 -31.78 -7.50 -1.00
C PRO A 266 -32.52 -8.45 -1.97
N PRO A 267 -32.82 -9.71 -1.59
CA PRO A 267 -32.83 -10.26 -0.22
C PRO A 267 -31.47 -10.79 0.28
N LEU A 268 -30.39 -10.59 -0.48
CA LEU A 268 -29.07 -11.04 -0.06
C LEU A 268 -28.60 -10.26 1.19
N PRO A 269 -28.05 -10.94 2.21
CA PRO A 269 -27.38 -10.26 3.31
C PRO A 269 -26.26 -9.35 2.78
N ASN A 270 -26.22 -8.12 3.26
CA ASN A 270 -25.22 -7.12 2.86
C ASN A 270 -24.35 -6.65 4.04
N SER A 271 -24.37 -7.38 5.16
CA SER A 271 -23.54 -7.09 6.33
C SER A 271 -22.07 -7.41 6.08
N TYR A 272 -21.19 -6.99 7.00
CA TYR A 272 -19.78 -7.35 6.93
C TYR A 272 -19.56 -8.87 7.01
N GLU A 273 -20.32 -9.60 7.84
CA GLU A 273 -20.22 -11.07 7.94
C GLU A 273 -20.57 -11.76 6.63
N ALA A 274 -21.47 -11.18 5.83
CA ALA A 274 -21.80 -11.68 4.50
C ALA A 274 -20.63 -11.46 3.52
N ILE A 275 -20.00 -10.29 3.57
CA ILE A 275 -18.79 -9.98 2.79
C ILE A 275 -17.66 -10.94 3.15
N GLU A 276 -17.38 -11.10 4.44
CA GLU A 276 -16.32 -11.98 4.92
C GLU A 276 -16.54 -13.43 4.49
N ARG A 277 -17.78 -13.92 4.59
CA ARG A 277 -18.14 -15.28 4.18
C ARG A 277 -17.94 -15.49 2.68
N ASP A 278 -18.42 -14.56 1.85
CA ASP A 278 -18.23 -14.63 0.40
C ASP A 278 -16.74 -14.60 0.03
N PHE A 279 -15.99 -13.72 0.69
CA PHE A 279 -14.55 -13.61 0.47
C PHE A 279 -13.84 -14.93 0.80
N THR A 280 -14.09 -15.47 1.99
CA THR A 280 -13.40 -16.66 2.50
C THR A 280 -13.79 -17.92 1.73
N HIS A 281 -15.05 -18.06 1.29
CA HIS A 281 -15.53 -19.29 0.65
C HIS A 281 -15.38 -19.32 -0.88
N SER A 282 -15.39 -18.16 -1.55
CA SER A 282 -15.32 -18.10 -3.02
C SER A 282 -14.06 -17.38 -3.48
N ILE A 283 -13.93 -16.12 -3.09
CA ILE A 283 -12.96 -15.19 -3.69
C ILE A 283 -11.51 -15.61 -3.38
N GLU A 284 -11.22 -16.02 -2.15
CA GLU A 284 -9.87 -16.37 -1.72
C GLU A 284 -9.32 -17.58 -2.49
N ALA A 285 -10.17 -18.58 -2.76
CA ALA A 285 -9.78 -19.77 -3.52
C ALA A 285 -9.42 -19.41 -4.97
N GLU A 286 -10.20 -18.53 -5.60
CA GLU A 286 -9.93 -18.05 -6.96
C GLU A 286 -8.66 -17.22 -7.05
N ILE A 287 -8.43 -16.32 -6.08
CA ILE A 287 -7.19 -15.54 -6.01
C ILE A 287 -5.98 -16.48 -5.86
N LYS A 288 -6.05 -17.45 -4.95
CA LYS A 288 -4.98 -18.45 -4.77
C LYS A 288 -4.69 -19.23 -6.04
N ALA A 289 -5.72 -19.59 -6.81
CA ALA A 289 -5.55 -20.28 -8.09
C ALA A 289 -4.84 -19.43 -9.16
N ARG A 290 -4.93 -18.10 -9.11
CA ARG A 290 -4.18 -17.18 -9.99
C ARG A 290 -2.72 -17.02 -9.61
N LEU A 291 -2.40 -17.16 -8.33
CA LEU A 291 -1.03 -17.03 -7.81
C LEU A 291 -0.18 -18.29 -7.99
N MET A 292 -0.80 -19.44 -8.26
CA MET A 292 -0.07 -20.68 -8.55
C MET A 292 0.50 -20.64 -9.97
N PRO A 293 1.76 -21.04 -10.19
CA PRO A 293 2.32 -21.18 -11.53
C PRO A 293 1.46 -22.14 -12.36
N ARG A 294 1.11 -21.72 -13.59
CA ARG A 294 0.55 -22.62 -14.60
C ARG A 294 1.67 -23.25 -15.42
#